data_AF-A0AAW2JA86-F1
#
_entry.id   AF-A0AAW2JA86-F1
#
_cell.length_a   1.000
_cell.length_b   1.000
_cell.length_c   1.000
_cell.angle_alpha   90.00
_cell.angle_beta   90.00
_cell.angle_gamma   90.00
#
_symmetry.space_group_name_H-M   'P 1'
#
loop_
_entity.id
_entity.type
_entity.pdbx_description
1 polymer ?
#
loop_
_entity_poly.entity_id
_entity_poly.type
_entity_poly.pdbx_seq_one_letter_code
_entity_poly.pdbx_strand_id
1 'polypeptide(L)'
;MNLVGCTPENRLKYIVSLFVSNALIWWRSLKRAYEPREIIWAEFQREFDYKYRPKMYRDKKRMEFLNLVQGDEQTVAEYELCFAALAKYALEAVATQEDRCYRFEQGLRPEIKRGLQSES
;
A
#
# COMPACT_ATOMS: atom_id res chain seq x y z
N MET A 1 -9.26 0.64 5.03
CA MET A 1 -10.70 0.54 5.34
C MET A 1 -11.06 1.66 6.29
N ASN A 2 -11.67 2.73 5.77
CA ASN A 2 -12.40 3.68 6.61
C ASN A 2 -13.86 3.23 6.63
N LEU A 3 -14.25 2.52 7.69
CA LEU A 3 -15.65 2.23 7.97
C LEU A 3 -16.25 3.53 8.53
N VAL A 4 -16.96 4.27 7.68
CA VAL A 4 -17.63 5.51 8.03
C VAL A 4 -18.63 5.24 9.16
N GLY A 5 -18.54 6.00 10.26
CA GLY A 5 -19.44 5.87 11.42
C GLY A 5 -19.04 4.85 12.50
N CYS A 6 -17.92 4.14 12.36
CA CYS A 6 -17.46 3.15 13.34
C CYS A 6 -16.40 3.75 14.29
N THR A 7 -16.63 3.67 15.61
CA THR A 7 -15.65 4.11 16.62
C THR A 7 -14.36 3.28 16.50
N PRO A 8 -13.19 3.84 16.84
CA PRO A 8 -11.92 3.10 16.80
C PRO A 8 -11.96 1.76 17.58
N GLU A 9 -12.69 1.71 18.68
CA GLU A 9 -12.87 0.53 19.53
C GLU A 9 -13.71 -0.54 18.84
N ASN A 10 -14.82 -0.15 18.20
CA ASN A 10 -15.67 -1.07 17.46
C ASN A 10 -14.96 -1.62 16.23
N ARG A 11 -14.13 -0.79 15.59
CA ARG A 11 -13.27 -1.19 14.48
C ARG A 11 -12.24 -2.23 14.91
N LEU A 12 -11.60 -2.02 16.07
CA LEU A 12 -10.64 -2.97 16.63
C LEU A 12 -11.31 -4.31 16.94
N LYS A 13 -12.46 -4.30 17.63
CA LYS A 13 -13.24 -5.52 17.92
C LYS A 13 -13.60 -6.28 16.65
N TYR A 14 -14.07 -5.57 15.62
CA TYR A 14 -14.40 -6.18 14.33
C TYR A 14 -13.17 -6.83 13.67
N ILE A 15 -12.04 -6.13 13.54
CA ILE A 15 -10.84 -6.68 12.90
C ILE A 15 -10.30 -7.89 13.68
N VAL A 16 -10.29 -7.82 15.01
CA VAL A 16 -9.86 -8.93 15.86
C VAL A 16 -10.76 -10.14 15.67
N SER A 17 -12.06 -9.95 15.44
CA SER A 17 -12.98 -11.07 15.17
C SER A 17 -12.68 -11.80 13.86
N LEU A 18 -12.00 -11.14 12.91
CA LEU A 18 -11.57 -11.73 11.64
C LEU A 18 -10.23 -12.48 11.77
N PHE A 19 -9.53 -12.39 12.90
CA PHE A 19 -8.27 -13.10 13.08
C PHE A 19 -8.48 -14.59 13.27
N VAL A 20 -7.74 -15.37 12.47
CA VAL A 20 -7.70 -16.82 12.53
C VAL A 20 -6.26 -17.31 12.71
N SER A 21 -6.10 -18.51 13.25
CA SER A 21 -4.82 -19.22 13.34
C SER A 21 -3.69 -18.34 13.91
N ASN A 22 -2.57 -18.20 13.19
CA ASN A 22 -1.39 -17.45 13.63
C ASN A 22 -1.69 -15.98 13.96
N ALA A 23 -2.65 -15.35 13.28
CA ALA A 23 -3.02 -13.96 13.56
C ALA A 23 -3.70 -13.81 14.92
N LEU A 24 -4.55 -14.77 15.29
CA LEU A 24 -5.22 -14.79 16.58
C LEU A 24 -4.21 -15.10 17.72
N ILE A 25 -3.25 -16.00 17.49
CA ILE A 25 -2.19 -16.30 18.45
C ILE A 25 -1.35 -15.03 18.70
N TRP A 26 -0.92 -14.34 17.65
CA TRP A 26 -0.17 -13.09 17.76
C TRP A 26 -0.96 -12.02 18.53
N TRP A 27 -2.24 -11.83 18.22
CA TRP A 27 -3.09 -10.86 18.91
C TRP A 27 -3.23 -11.14 20.40
N ARG A 28 -3.41 -12.40 20.79
CA ARG A 28 -3.47 -12.81 22.20
C ARG A 28 -2.17 -12.52 22.94
N SER A 29 -1.03 -12.81 22.31
CA SER A 29 0.28 -12.49 22.90
C SER A 29 0.50 -10.98 23.04
N LEU A 30 0.09 -10.20 22.03
CA LEU A 30 0.17 -8.75 22.07
C LEU A 30 -0.71 -8.17 23.18
N LYS A 31 -1.96 -8.65 23.31
CA LYS A 31 -2.87 -8.20 24.38
C LYS A 31 -2.26 -8.46 25.77
N ARG A 32 -1.69 -9.64 25.98
CA ARG A 32 -1.03 -10.01 27.24
C ARG A 32 0.17 -9.12 27.58
N ALA A 33 0.89 -8.63 26.58
CA ALA A 33 2.02 -7.72 26.79
C ALA A 33 1.60 -6.28 27.17
N TYR A 34 0.35 -5.90 26.89
CA TYR A 34 -0.19 -4.57 27.18
C TYR A 34 -1.02 -4.52 28.48
N GLU A 35 -1.33 -5.67 29.08
CA GLU A 35 -2.07 -5.75 30.35
C GLU A 35 -1.38 -4.97 31.49
N PRO A 36 -2.14 -4.28 32.37
CA PRO A 36 -3.61 -4.26 32.45
C PRO A 36 -4.29 -3.24 31.51
N ARG A 37 -3.55 -2.57 30.63
CA ARG A 37 -4.07 -1.54 29.73
C ARG A 37 -4.68 -2.16 28.47
N GLU A 38 -5.77 -1.58 27.99
CA GLU A 38 -6.34 -1.94 26.69
C GLU A 38 -5.55 -1.28 25.55
N ILE A 39 -5.37 -2.02 24.45
CA ILE A 39 -4.68 -1.55 23.25
C ILE A 39 -5.62 -0.59 22.51
N ILE A 40 -5.20 0.65 22.30
CA ILE A 40 -5.96 1.60 21.49
C ILE A 40 -5.70 1.38 20.00
N TRP A 41 -6.61 1.88 19.17
CA TRP A 41 -6.55 1.69 17.71
C TRP A 41 -5.20 2.06 17.07
N ALA A 42 -4.60 3.18 17.46
CA ALA A 42 -3.32 3.63 16.91
C ALA A 42 -2.16 2.65 17.22
N GLU A 43 -2.18 2.04 18.41
CA GLU A 43 -1.18 1.06 18.82
C GLU A 43 -1.38 -0.26 18.09
N PHE A 44 -2.62 -0.73 17.99
CA PHE A 44 -2.94 -1.88 17.16
C PHE A 44 -2.43 -1.69 15.73
N GLN A 45 -2.69 -0.54 15.10
CA GLN A 45 -2.21 -0.27 13.74
C GLN A 45 -0.69 -0.36 13.65
N ARG A 46 0.04 0.22 14.61
CA ARG A 46 1.51 0.16 14.65
C ARG A 46 2.02 -1.27 14.75
N GLU A 47 1.50 -2.05 15.68
CA GLU A 47 1.91 -3.44 15.92
C GLU A 47 1.54 -4.35 14.75
N PHE A 48 0.34 -4.14 14.18
CA PHE A 48 -0.12 -4.84 13.00
C PHE A 48 0.76 -4.54 11.79
N ASP A 49 1.10 -3.27 11.57
CA ASP A 49 2.00 -2.87 10.48
C ASP A 49 3.41 -3.42 10.68
N TYR A 50 3.92 -3.41 11.91
CA TYR A 50 5.20 -4.02 12.21
C TYR A 50 5.24 -5.51 11.87
N LYS A 51 4.19 -6.27 12.26
CA LYS A 51 4.13 -7.72 12.06
C LYS A 51 3.85 -8.12 10.61
N TYR A 52 2.91 -7.44 9.95
CA TYR A 52 2.37 -7.87 8.65
C TYR A 52 2.77 -6.97 7.47
N ARG A 53 3.26 -5.76 7.74
CA ARG A 53 3.78 -4.83 6.72
C ARG A 53 5.20 -4.35 7.10
N PRO A 54 6.15 -5.28 7.27
CA PRO A 54 7.50 -4.93 7.71
C PRO A 54 8.14 -3.93 6.75
N LYS A 55 9.08 -3.11 7.26
CA LYS A 55 9.77 -2.08 6.47
C LYS A 55 10.34 -2.66 5.17
N MET A 56 10.98 -3.82 5.23
CA MET A 56 11.54 -4.50 4.05
C MET A 56 10.49 -4.78 2.96
N TYR A 57 9.26 -5.15 3.34
CA TYR A 57 8.19 -5.35 2.38
C TYR A 57 7.79 -4.03 1.71
N ARG A 58 7.67 -2.95 2.48
CA ARG A 58 7.37 -1.61 1.95
C ARG A 58 8.50 -1.11 1.05
N ASP A 59 9.75 -1.28 1.45
CA ASP A 59 10.93 -0.91 0.66
C ASP A 59 10.96 -1.70 -0.65
N LYS A 60 10.66 -3.01 -0.63
CA LYS A 60 10.55 -3.83 -1.84
C LYS A 60 9.46 -3.29 -2.77
N LYS A 61 8.27 -2.99 -2.24
CA LYS A 61 7.16 -2.42 -3.03
C LYS A 61 7.48 -1.04 -3.60
N ARG A 62 8.21 -0.22 -2.84
CA ARG A 62 8.76 1.05 -3.31
C ARG A 62 9.71 0.84 -4.48
N MET A 63 10.65 -0.10 -4.38
CA MET A 63 11.58 -0.42 -5.47
C MET A 63 10.87 -1.02 -6.69
N GLU A 64 9.84 -1.84 -6.50
CA GLU A 64 8.98 -2.33 -7.59
C GLU A 64 8.31 -1.15 -8.32
N PHE A 65 7.76 -0.18 -7.59
CA PHE A 65 7.20 1.03 -8.20
C PHE A 65 8.25 1.85 -8.95
N LEU A 66 9.41 2.04 -8.34
CA LEU A 66 10.47 2.85 -8.95
C LEU A 66 11.06 2.17 -10.21
N ASN A 67 10.97 0.86 -10.34
CA ASN A 67 11.42 0.17 -11.55
C ASN A 67 10.26 -0.24 -12.46
N LEU A 68 9.05 0.26 -12.21
CA LEU A 68 7.86 -0.13 -12.95
C LEU A 68 7.90 0.43 -14.37
N VAL A 69 8.00 -0.49 -15.34
CA VAL A 69 7.88 -0.22 -16.78
C VAL A 69 6.73 -1.06 -17.34
N GLN A 70 6.08 -0.57 -18.38
CA GLN A 70 5.04 -1.28 -19.11
C GLN A 70 5.68 -2.48 -19.83
N GLY A 71 5.21 -3.69 -19.53
CA GLY A 71 5.68 -4.91 -20.20
C GLY A 71 5.28 -4.96 -21.68
N ASP A 72 5.99 -5.75 -22.47
CA ASP A 72 5.78 -5.83 -23.93
C ASP A 72 4.36 -6.27 -24.31
N GLU A 73 3.81 -7.26 -23.59
CA GLU A 73 2.46 -7.79 -23.80
C GLU A 73 1.39 -7.05 -22.99
N GLN A 74 1.78 -6.08 -22.14
CA GLN A 74 0.88 -5.41 -21.21
C GLN A 74 0.16 -4.23 -21.86
N THR A 75 -1.16 -4.15 -21.74
CA THR A 75 -1.93 -2.96 -22.17
C THR A 75 -1.62 -1.75 -21.29
N VAL A 76 -1.89 -0.54 -21.79
CA VAL A 76 -1.72 0.69 -20.98
C VAL A 76 -2.64 0.68 -19.75
N ALA A 77 -3.83 0.10 -19.88
CA ALA A 77 -4.78 -0.03 -18.77
C ALA A 77 -4.25 -0.96 -17.67
N GLU A 78 -3.68 -2.12 -18.03
CA GLU A 78 -3.08 -3.02 -17.05
C GLU A 78 -1.85 -2.40 -16.37
N TYR A 79 -1.05 -1.65 -17.13
CA TYR A 79 0.07 -0.87 -16.59
C TYR A 79 -0.42 0.18 -15.59
N GLU A 80 -1.51 0.90 -15.91
CA GLU A 80 -2.14 1.88 -15.01
C GLU A 80 -2.62 1.27 -13.70
N LEU A 81 -3.26 0.10 -13.76
CA LEU A 81 -3.66 -0.61 -12.55
C LEU A 81 -2.46 -0.99 -11.68
N CYS A 82 -1.38 -1.49 -12.28
CA CYS A 82 -0.13 -1.77 -11.56
C CYS A 82 0.47 -0.50 -10.96
N PHE A 83 0.51 0.59 -11.73
CA PHE A 83 1.02 1.89 -11.29
C PHE A 83 0.23 2.41 -10.09
N ALA A 84 -1.10 2.46 -10.17
CA ALA A 84 -1.97 2.92 -9.10
C ALA A 84 -1.85 2.06 -7.83
N ALA A 85 -1.74 0.73 -7.99
CA ALA A 85 -1.58 -0.20 -6.88
C ALA A 85 -0.25 0.01 -6.12
N LEU A 86 0.81 0.38 -6.84
CA LEU A 86 2.17 0.53 -6.31
C LEU A 86 2.52 1.97 -5.88
N ALA A 87 1.87 2.99 -6.44
CA ALA A 87 2.14 4.41 -6.15
C ALA A 87 2.06 4.76 -4.65
N LYS A 88 1.17 4.09 -3.91
CA LYS A 88 1.00 4.27 -2.45
C LYS A 88 2.25 3.93 -1.62
N TYR A 89 3.24 3.25 -2.20
CA TYR A 89 4.51 2.89 -1.54
C TYR A 89 5.65 3.88 -1.81
N ALA A 90 5.44 4.86 -2.68
CA ALA A 90 6.46 5.85 -3.08
C ALA A 90 5.79 7.22 -3.31
N LEU A 91 5.11 7.73 -2.28
CA LEU A 91 4.35 9.00 -2.38
C LEU A 91 5.25 10.18 -2.78
N GLU A 92 6.52 10.14 -2.40
CA GLU A 92 7.52 11.13 -2.78
C GLU A 92 7.85 11.14 -4.28
N ALA A 93 7.60 10.04 -4.99
CA ALA A 93 7.84 9.94 -6.43
C ALA A 93 6.61 10.35 -7.26
N VAL A 94 5.48 10.64 -6.62
CA VAL A 94 4.22 11.06 -7.23
C VAL A 94 3.57 12.17 -6.41
N ALA A 95 4.40 13.06 -5.85
CA ALA A 95 3.97 14.06 -4.87
C ALA A 95 3.02 15.09 -5.49
N THR A 96 3.27 15.47 -6.75
CA THR A 96 2.36 16.31 -7.54
C THR A 96 1.72 15.54 -8.68
N GLN A 97 0.70 16.14 -9.29
CA GLN A 97 0.11 15.60 -10.52
C GLN A 97 1.14 15.59 -11.66
N GLU A 98 2.02 16.59 -11.76
CA GLU A 98 3.09 16.58 -12.76
C GLU A 98 4.08 15.43 -12.52
N ASP A 99 4.52 15.21 -11.27
CA ASP A 99 5.41 14.09 -10.92
C ASP A 99 4.78 12.76 -11.29
N ARG A 100 3.48 12.61 -11.02
CA ARG A 100 2.71 11.41 -11.33
C ARG A 100 2.64 11.16 -12.84
N CYS A 101 2.28 12.18 -13.63
CA CYS A 101 2.23 12.09 -15.09
C CYS A 101 3.62 11.76 -15.66
N TYR A 102 4.64 12.51 -15.25
CA TYR A 102 6.02 12.29 -15.68
C TYR A 102 6.46 10.86 -15.38
N ARG A 103 6.22 10.36 -14.16
CA ARG A 103 6.60 8.99 -13.79
C ARG A 103 5.86 7.93 -14.59
N PHE A 104 4.56 8.12 -14.81
CA PHE A 104 3.75 7.23 -15.63
C PHE A 104 4.27 7.17 -17.06
N GLU A 105 4.50 8.32 -17.68
CA GLU A 105 5.07 8.44 -19.02
C GLU A 105 6.47 7.82 -19.10
N GLN A 106 7.30 7.99 -18.08
CA GLN A 106 8.64 7.38 -18.05
C GLN A 106 8.61 5.85 -17.99
N GLY A 107 7.55 5.24 -17.50
CA GLY A 107 7.41 3.79 -17.52
C GLY A 107 6.70 3.23 -18.76
N LEU A 108 6.07 4.04 -19.60
CA LEU A 108 5.42 3.57 -20.83
C LEU A 108 6.43 2.98 -21.82
N ARG A 109 5.95 2.11 -22.72
CA ARG A 109 6.80 1.59 -23.80
C ARG A 109 7.25 2.70 -24.75
N PRO A 110 8.47 2.63 -25.30
CA PRO A 110 9.02 3.66 -26.19
C PRO A 110 8.10 4.02 -27.37
N GLU A 111 7.38 3.05 -27.92
CA GLU A 111 6.45 3.21 -29.05
C GLU A 111 5.31 4.16 -28.69
N ILE A 112 4.78 4.03 -27.48
CA ILE A 112 3.67 4.85 -26.98
C ILE A 112 4.19 6.23 -26.60
N LYS A 113 5.35 6.31 -25.93
CA LYS A 113 5.97 7.60 -25.60
C LYS A 113 6.22 8.48 -26.83
N ARG A 114 6.70 7.87 -27.93
CA ARG A 114 6.94 8.59 -29.19
C ARG A 114 5.65 9.22 -29.75
N GLY A 115 4.52 8.52 -29.66
CA GLY A 115 3.22 9.04 -30.09
C GLY A 115 2.76 10.27 -29.28
N LEU A 116 2.97 10.25 -27.95
CA LEU A 116 2.62 11.38 -27.09
C LEU A 116 3.48 12.63 -27.36
N GLN A 117 4.76 12.43 -27.68
CA GLN A 117 5.69 13.52 -27.96
C GLN A 117 5.48 14.16 -29.34
N SER A 118 4.88 13.44 -30.29
CA SER A 118 4.55 14.00 -31.61
C SER A 118 3.30 14.88 -31.63
N GLU A 119 2.51 14.88 -30.55
CA GLU A 119 1.27 15.67 -30.41
C GLU A 119 1.43 16.91 -29.51
N SER A 120 2.62 17.12 -28.95
CA SER A 120 2.98 18.29 -28.10
C SER A 120 3.73 19.35 -28.89
#